data_AF-A0A381L8D8-F1
#
_entry.id   AF-A0A381L8D8-F1
#
_cell.length_a   1.000
_cell.length_b   1.000
_cell.length_c   1.000
_cell.angle_alpha   90.00
_cell.angle_beta   90.00
_cell.angle_gamma   90.00
#
_symmetry.space_group_name_H-M   'P 1'
#
loop_
_entity.id
_entity.type
_entity.pdbx_description
1 polymer ?
#
loop_
_entity_poly.entity_id
_entity_poly.type
_entity_poly.pdbx_seq_one_letter_code
_entity_poly.pdbx_strand_id
1 'polypeptide(L)'
;MAAEQEKAKSKVHKLSLKGSSKLVAEFFHYSINTILFQRGVYPAEDFTAVKKYGLTMLVSSDDQVKSYIKKIMSQLDKWMVKGKISKLVVVITSKDTGENVERWQFDVQILNKEKK
;
A
#
# COMPACT_ATOMS: atom_id res chain seq x y z
N MET A 1 -45.36 2.16 29.04
CA MET A 1 -44.18 2.80 28.43
C MET A 1 -42.99 2.52 29.32
N ALA A 2 -42.19 1.53 28.97
CA ALA A 2 -40.89 1.28 29.58
C ALA A 2 -39.90 1.16 28.42
N ALA A 3 -38.99 2.13 28.36
CA ALA A 3 -37.71 1.99 27.68
C ALA A 3 -37.06 0.68 28.18
N GLU A 4 -36.32 -0.08 27.39
CA GLU A 4 -35.01 0.37 26.95
C GLU A 4 -34.51 -0.56 25.84
N GLN A 5 -34.30 0.03 24.67
CA GLN A 5 -33.24 -0.26 23.71
C GLN A 5 -32.66 -1.68 23.75
N GLU A 6 -33.25 -2.55 22.93
CA GLU A 6 -32.57 -3.73 22.42
C GLU A 6 -31.30 -3.25 21.68
N LYS A 7 -30.16 -3.26 22.38
CA LYS A 7 -28.84 -2.92 21.84
C LYS A 7 -28.67 -3.66 20.52
N ALA A 8 -28.73 -2.91 19.41
CA ALA A 8 -28.28 -3.39 18.11
C ALA A 8 -26.85 -3.91 18.31
N LYS A 9 -26.68 -5.23 18.42
CA LYS A 9 -25.38 -5.88 18.45
C LYS A 9 -24.68 -5.40 17.19
N SER A 10 -23.74 -4.47 17.37
CA SER A 10 -22.95 -3.92 16.29
C SER A 10 -22.41 -5.09 15.48
N LYS A 11 -22.83 -5.25 14.22
CA LYS A 11 -22.34 -6.28 13.29
C LYS A 11 -20.91 -5.96 12.87
N VAL A 12 -20.03 -5.83 13.86
CA VAL A 12 -18.62 -5.50 13.66
C VAL A 12 -17.91 -6.80 13.31
N HIS A 13 -17.75 -7.02 12.01
CA HIS A 13 -16.90 -8.08 11.49
C HIS A 13 -15.44 -7.70 11.76
N LYS A 14 -14.86 -8.25 12.83
CA LYS A 14 -13.46 -8.03 13.19
C LYS A 14 -12.56 -8.73 12.17
N LEU A 15 -11.91 -7.93 11.33
CA LEU A 15 -10.85 -8.41 10.44
C LEU A 15 -9.54 -8.57 11.22
N SER A 16 -8.75 -9.59 10.86
CA SER A 16 -7.43 -9.78 11.48
C SER A 16 -6.45 -8.74 10.97
N LEU A 17 -5.58 -8.22 11.86
CA LEU A 17 -4.50 -7.29 11.47
C LEU A 17 -3.63 -7.89 10.36
N LYS A 18 -3.38 -9.20 10.39
CA LYS A 18 -2.60 -9.91 9.35
C LYS A 18 -3.29 -9.85 7.98
N GLY A 19 -4.61 -10.06 7.93
CA GLY A 19 -5.40 -9.94 6.70
C GLY A 19 -5.43 -8.51 6.17
N SER A 20 -5.67 -7.54 7.05
CA SER A 20 -5.67 -6.12 6.69
C SER A 20 -4.29 -5.64 6.23
N SER A 21 -3.21 -6.07 6.90
CA SER A 21 -1.83 -5.73 6.52
C SER A 21 -1.51 -6.24 5.12
N LYS A 22 -1.92 -7.46 4.78
CA LYS A 22 -1.69 -8.02 3.45
C LYS A 22 -2.36 -7.19 2.34
N LEU A 23 -3.60 -6.74 2.57
CA LEU A 23 -4.31 -5.87 1.63
C LEU A 23 -3.59 -4.52 1.43
N VAL A 24 -3.11 -3.92 2.52
CA VAL A 24 -2.35 -2.66 2.45
C VAL A 24 -0.99 -2.87 1.75
N ALA A 25 -0.33 -4.02 1.96
CA ALA A 25 0.90 -4.37 1.25
C ALA A 25 0.66 -4.49 -0.26
N GLU A 26 -0.39 -5.21 -0.65
CA GLU A 26 -0.78 -5.35 -2.05
C GLU A 26 -1.13 -4.00 -2.67
N PHE A 27 -1.85 -3.14 -1.95
CA PHE A 27 -2.13 -1.77 -2.39
C PHE A 27 -0.83 -1.01 -2.70
N PHE A 28 0.13 -0.97 -1.77
CA PHE A 28 1.40 -0.28 -1.99
C PHE A 28 2.19 -0.86 -3.15
N HIS A 29 2.17 -2.18 -3.34
CA HIS A 29 2.83 -2.83 -4.47
C HIS A 29 2.30 -2.28 -5.81
N TYR A 30 0.98 -2.22 -5.98
CA TYR A 30 0.40 -1.72 -7.22
C TYR A 30 0.50 -0.19 -7.36
N SER A 31 0.40 0.57 -6.26
CA SER A 31 0.57 2.01 -6.28
C SER A 31 1.97 2.41 -6.74
N ILE A 32 3.01 1.74 -6.25
CA ILE A 32 4.40 2.00 -6.68
C ILE A 32 4.55 1.74 -8.18
N ASN A 33 4.09 0.59 -8.68
CA ASN A 33 4.17 0.29 -10.12
C ASN A 33 3.41 1.31 -10.97
N THR A 34 2.24 1.75 -10.50
CA THR A 34 1.41 2.73 -11.22
C THR A 34 2.08 4.11 -11.25
N ILE A 35 2.70 4.55 -10.16
CA ILE A 35 3.47 5.81 -10.13
C ILE A 35 4.66 5.74 -11.10
N LEU A 36 5.40 4.63 -11.09
CA LEU A 36 6.54 4.44 -11.99
C LEU A 36 6.12 4.52 -13.47
N PHE A 37 4.99 3.91 -13.82
CA PHE A 37 4.43 3.94 -15.16
C PHE A 37 3.91 5.34 -15.54
N GLN A 38 3.00 5.92 -14.74
CA GLN A 38 2.33 7.18 -15.09
C GLN A 38 3.30 8.37 -15.16
N ARG A 39 4.40 8.33 -14.41
CA ARG A 39 5.43 9.35 -14.44
C ARG A 39 6.56 9.06 -15.44
N GLY A 40 6.47 7.96 -16.19
CA GLY A 40 7.45 7.60 -17.20
C GLY A 40 8.85 7.38 -16.63
N VAL A 41 8.95 6.92 -15.37
CA VAL A 41 10.25 6.62 -14.73
C VAL A 41 10.89 5.42 -15.42
N TYR A 42 10.06 4.49 -15.90
CA TYR A 42 10.46 3.36 -16.73
C TYR A 42 9.65 3.37 -18.03
N PRO A 43 10.20 2.82 -19.13
CA PRO A 43 9.50 2.66 -20.40
C PRO A 43 8.14 1.97 -20.25
N ALA A 44 7.15 2.39 -21.03
CA ALA A 44 5.81 1.81 -20.99
C ALA A 44 5.78 0.33 -21.42
N GLU A 45 6.69 -0.09 -22.29
CA GLU A 45 6.87 -1.48 -22.74
C GLU A 45 7.32 -2.43 -21.62
N ASP A 46 7.95 -1.89 -20.58
CA ASP A 46 8.39 -2.64 -19.41
C ASP A 46 7.25 -2.85 -18.40
N PHE A 47 5.99 -2.66 -18.80
CA PHE A 47 4.83 -2.91 -17.95
C PHE A 47 3.83 -3.83 -18.62
N THR A 48 3.27 -4.73 -17.80
CA THR A 48 2.23 -5.67 -18.21
C THR A 48 0.94 -5.41 -17.43
N ALA A 49 -0.17 -5.53 -18.14
CA ALA A 49 -1.50 -5.40 -17.56
C ALA A 49 -1.90 -6.69 -16.83
N VAL A 50 -2.27 -6.57 -15.56
CA VAL A 50 -2.78 -7.66 -14.72
C VAL A 50 -4.14 -7.31 -14.15
N LYS A 51 -5.08 -8.27 -14.12
CA LYS A 51 -6.40 -8.04 -13.53
C LYS A 51 -6.36 -8.26 -12.02
N LYS A 52 -6.68 -7.23 -11.23
CA LYS A 52 -6.85 -7.32 -9.77
C LYS A 52 -7.97 -6.43 -9.27
N TYR A 53 -8.74 -6.97 -8.31
CA TYR A 53 -9.90 -6.29 -7.72
C TYR A 53 -10.92 -5.78 -8.77
N GLY A 54 -11.04 -6.50 -9.89
CA GLY A 54 -11.90 -6.09 -11.01
C GLY A 54 -11.33 -4.98 -11.89
N LEU A 55 -10.11 -4.50 -11.61
CA LEU A 55 -9.42 -3.44 -12.35
C LEU A 55 -8.21 -4.00 -13.10
N THR A 56 -7.84 -3.32 -14.19
CA THR A 56 -6.57 -3.55 -14.89
C THR A 56 -5.49 -2.72 -14.21
N MET A 57 -4.55 -3.39 -13.56
CA MET A 57 -3.39 -2.79 -12.90
C MET A 57 -2.15 -3.00 -13.77
N LEU A 58 -1.19 -2.08 -13.72
CA LEU A 58 0.10 -2.23 -14.39
C LEU A 58 1.16 -2.68 -13.41
N VAL A 59 1.98 -3.64 -13.82
CA VAL A 59 3.12 -4.16 -13.05
C VAL A 59 4.31 -4.26 -13.97
N SER A 60 5.48 -3.84 -13.50
CA SER A 60 6.71 -3.92 -14.28
C SER A 60 7.00 -5.36 -14.71
N SER A 61 7.47 -5.58 -15.93
CA SER A 61 7.99 -6.84 -16.47
C SER A 61 9.49 -7.00 -16.24
N ASP A 62 10.23 -5.93 -15.95
CA ASP A 62 11.66 -5.95 -15.66
C ASP A 62 11.97 -6.66 -14.32
N ASP A 63 12.89 -7.62 -14.37
CA ASP A 63 13.20 -8.46 -13.22
C ASP A 63 13.98 -7.72 -12.12
N GLN A 64 14.79 -6.71 -12.47
CA GLN A 64 15.51 -5.91 -11.48
C GLN A 64 14.53 -5.04 -10.69
N VAL A 65 13.61 -4.36 -11.36
CA VAL A 65 12.55 -3.54 -10.76
C VAL A 65 11.63 -4.40 -9.90
N LYS A 66 11.16 -5.54 -10.42
CA LYS A 66 10.34 -6.50 -9.64
C LYS A 66 11.07 -6.94 -8.38
N SER A 67 12.34 -7.33 -8.49
CA SER A 67 13.15 -7.79 -7.36
C SER A 67 13.33 -6.69 -6.32
N TYR A 68 13.58 -5.46 -6.75
CA TYR A 68 13.72 -4.30 -5.89
C TYR A 68 12.42 -3.99 -5.12
N ILE A 69 11.28 -3.90 -5.83
CA ILE A 69 9.97 -3.66 -5.22
C ILE A 69 9.64 -4.81 -4.25
N LYS A 70 9.90 -6.07 -4.63
CA LYS A 70 9.64 -7.25 -3.78
C LYS A 70 10.43 -7.20 -2.47
N LYS A 71 11.70 -6.76 -2.50
CA LYS A 71 12.51 -6.58 -1.29
C LYS A 71 11.86 -5.56 -0.35
N ILE A 72 11.41 -4.42 -0.87
CA ILE A 72 10.73 -3.39 -0.08
C ILE A 72 9.43 -3.94 0.52
N MET A 73 8.58 -4.58 -0.30
CA MET A 73 7.30 -5.14 0.15
C MET A 73 7.49 -6.20 1.24
N SER A 74 8.54 -7.01 1.17
CA SER A 74 8.84 -8.03 2.19
C SER A 74 9.15 -7.44 3.57
N GLN A 75 9.76 -6.25 3.61
CA GLN A 75 10.03 -5.54 4.87
C GLN A 75 8.79 -4.80 5.35
N LEU A 76 8.04 -4.20 4.42
CA LEU A 76 6.78 -3.50 4.69
C LEU A 76 5.76 -4.43 5.37
N ASP A 77 5.60 -5.67 4.88
CA ASP A 77 4.74 -6.68 5.51
C ASP A 77 5.12 -6.94 6.98
N LYS A 78 6.42 -7.16 7.25
CA LYS A 78 6.93 -7.37 8.62
C LYS A 78 6.68 -6.15 9.52
N TRP A 79 6.82 -4.94 8.99
CA TRP A 79 6.59 -3.72 9.77
C TRP A 79 5.10 -3.47 10.03
N MET A 80 4.21 -3.74 9.07
CA MET A 80 2.77 -3.62 9.28
C MET A 80 2.25 -4.57 10.34
N VAL A 81 2.62 -5.85 10.26
CA VAL A 81 2.19 -6.84 11.26
C VAL A 81 2.68 -6.48 12.66
N LYS A 82 3.87 -5.87 12.77
CA LYS A 82 4.46 -5.44 14.05
C LYS A 82 4.01 -4.04 14.49
N GLY A 83 3.18 -3.34 13.73
CA GLY A 83 2.76 -1.99 14.07
C GLY A 83 3.85 -0.93 13.96
N LYS A 84 4.95 -1.18 13.22
CA LYS A 84 6.16 -0.34 13.19
C LYS A 84 6.25 0.63 12.02
N ILE A 85 5.26 0.64 11.12
CA ILE A 85 5.22 1.56 9.99
C ILE A 85 4.27 2.72 10.32
N SER A 86 4.72 3.94 10.06
CA SER A 86 3.89 5.14 10.19
C SER A 86 3.63 5.81 8.84
N LYS A 87 4.58 5.75 7.90
CA LYS A 87 4.47 6.36 6.59
C LYS A 87 5.25 5.58 5.54
N LEU A 88 4.75 5.55 4.32
CA LEU A 88 5.50 5.18 3.12
C LEU A 88 5.61 6.44 2.23
N VAL A 89 6.82 6.75 1.77
CA VAL A 89 7.06 7.93 0.93
C VAL A 89 7.78 7.49 -0.34
N VAL A 90 7.25 7.86 -1.50
CA VAL A 90 7.89 7.68 -2.81
C VAL A 90 8.29 9.05 -3.33
N VAL A 91 9.58 9.24 -3.59
CA VAL A 91 10.14 10.50 -4.10
C VAL A 91 10.64 10.27 -5.51
N ILE A 92 10.27 11.16 -6.42
CA ILE A 92 10.82 11.23 -7.78
C ILE A 92 11.76 12.41 -7.82
N THR A 93 13.02 12.13 -8.11
CA THR A 93 14.10 13.13 -8.17
C THR A 93 14.61 13.21 -9.60
N SER A 94 14.81 14.42 -10.08
CA SER A 94 15.41 14.66 -11.40
C SER A 94 16.85 14.17 -11.39
N LYS A 95 17.24 13.39 -12.40
CA LYS A 95 18.62 12.91 -12.52
C LYS A 95 19.57 14.04 -12.92
N ASP A 96 19.09 15.00 -13.69
CA ASP A 96 19.90 16.10 -14.22
C ASP A 96 20.16 17.19 -13.17
N THR A 97 19.14 17.54 -12.38
CA THR A 97 19.23 18.63 -11.39
C THR A 97 19.42 18.14 -9.96
N GLY A 98 19.08 16.88 -9.66
CA GLY A 98 19.07 16.35 -8.29
C GLY A 98 17.92 16.86 -7.43
N GLU A 99 16.99 17.64 -8.00
CA GLU A 99 15.88 18.22 -7.26
C GLU A 99 14.69 17.26 -7.16
N ASN A 100 13.96 17.35 -6.05
CA ASN A 100 12.73 16.58 -5.85
C ASN A 100 11.62 17.14 -6.74
N VAL A 101 11.23 16.38 -7.74
CA VAL A 101 10.16 16.75 -8.68
C VAL A 101 8.80 16.42 -8.04
N GLU A 102 8.68 15.25 -7.43
CA GLU A 102 7.43 14.82 -6.79
C GLU A 102 7.65 14.00 -5.53
N ARG A 103 6.69 14.09 -4.61
CA ARG A 103 6.68 13.35 -3.36
C ARG A 103 5.28 12.82 -3.06
N TRP A 104 5.13 11.50 -3.13
CA TRP A 104 3.91 10.79 -2.78
C TRP A 104 4.04 10.25 -1.36
N GLN A 105 3.20 10.74 -0.44
CA GLN A 105 3.21 10.32 0.96
C GLN A 105 1.93 9.53 1.28
N PHE A 106 2.13 8.34 1.83
CA PHE A 106 1.07 7.48 2.35
C PHE A 106 1.22 7.38 3.86
N ASP A 107 0.35 8.07 4.59
CA ASP A 107 0.27 7.94 6.04
C ASP A 107 -0.46 6.64 6.42
N VAL A 108 0.13 5.87 7.34
CA VAL A 108 -0.40 4.59 7.81
C VAL A 108 -0.76 4.73 9.27
N GLN A 109 -2.06 4.61 9.58
CA GLN A 109 -2.57 4.61 10.93
C GLN A 109 -3.00 3.21 11.32
N ILE A 110 -2.34 2.63 12.32
CA ILE A 110 -2.67 1.32 12.85
C ILE A 110 -3.50 1.53 14.11
N LEU A 111 -4.79 1.20 14.01
CA LEU A 111 -5.75 1.30 15.10
C LEU A 111 -5.50 0.18 16.10
N ASN A 112 -4.55 0.37 17.01
CA ASN A 112 -4.41 -0.48 18.17
C ASN A 112 -5.44 -0.04 19.22
N LYS A 113 -6.24 -0.99 19.72
CA LYS A 113 -6.89 -0.79 21.02
C LYS A 113 -5.79 -0.84 22.06
N GLU A 114 -5.32 0.32 22.50
CA GLU A 114 -4.60 0.38 23.77
C GLU A 114 -5.49 -0.26 24.84
N LYS A 115 -4.99 -1.35 25.44
CA LYS A 115 -5.50 -1.77 26.74
C LYS A 115 -4.98 -0.71 27.71
N LYS A 116 -5.81 0.30 28.00
CA LYS A 116 -5.77 0.94 29.31
C LYS A 116 -6.12 -0.09 30.38
#